data_AF-A0A6J7XQJ7-F1
#
_entry.id   AF-A0A6J7XQJ7-F1
#
_cell.length_a   1.000
_cell.length_b   1.000
_cell.length_c   1.000
_cell.angle_alpha   90.00
_cell.angle_beta   90.00
_cell.angle_gamma   90.00
#
_symmetry.space_group_name_H-M   'P 1'
#
loop_
_entity.id
_entity.type
_entity.pdbx_description
1 polymer ?
#
loop_
_entity_poly.entity_id
_entity_poly.type
_entity_poly.pdbx_seq_one_letter_code
_entity_poly.pdbx_strand_id
1 'polypeptide(L)'
;MVLPSISQDLHKQKAYSQAMDIRRGSATVALILLATTLPVASAWADSDQPDSTNPLIISPYKTTVDKFKMEMKQFHDSLHVREISRASINKVFRSAVTKASKEANLALKSATTVEQKNAILTSRRNAILAAVAIRDRAILALGPMPLPPAEPEMSGFKEKKDKNDKNPGMKKNGKNLQGKQSKSNH
;
A
#
# COMPACT_ATOMS: atom_id res chain seq x y z
N MET A 1 -30.29 35.40 57.12
CA MET A 1 -29.12 36.20 56.71
C MET A 1 -27.90 35.28 56.68
N VAL A 2 -27.25 35.17 55.51
CA VAL A 2 -25.84 34.81 55.26
C VAL A 2 -25.38 33.34 55.57
N LEU A 3 -25.33 32.53 54.50
CA LEU A 3 -24.33 31.46 54.23
C LEU A 3 -22.93 32.09 54.00
N PRO A 4 -21.78 31.38 53.81
CA PRO A 4 -21.42 29.95 53.97
C PRO A 4 -20.03 29.74 54.65
N SER A 5 -19.68 28.52 55.07
CA SER A 5 -18.27 28.17 55.41
C SER A 5 -17.77 26.85 54.79
N ILE A 6 -18.38 26.42 53.67
CA ILE A 6 -17.97 25.20 52.95
C ILE A 6 -17.27 25.56 51.61
N SER A 7 -17.04 26.85 51.34
CA SER A 7 -16.39 27.30 50.09
C SER A 7 -14.86 27.29 50.13
N GLN A 8 -14.22 27.07 51.29
CA GLN A 8 -12.76 27.21 51.41
C GLN A 8 -11.96 25.95 51.07
N ASP A 9 -12.55 24.76 51.08
CA ASP A 9 -11.81 23.52 50.73
C ASP A 9 -11.81 23.19 49.24
N LEU A 10 -12.76 23.71 48.45
CA LEU A 10 -12.76 23.49 47.00
C LEU A 10 -11.76 24.39 46.26
N HIS A 11 -11.32 25.49 46.88
CA HIS A 11 -10.33 26.41 46.29
C HIS A 11 -8.88 25.97 46.50
N LYS A 12 -8.59 25.11 47.47
CA LYS A 12 -7.23 24.59 47.70
C LYS A 12 -6.89 23.42 46.78
N GLN A 13 -7.89 22.68 46.28
CA GLN A 13 -7.64 21.51 45.42
C GLN A 13 -7.43 21.86 43.94
N LYS A 14 -7.81 23.07 43.50
CA LYS A 14 -7.51 23.56 42.13
C LYS A 14 -6.16 24.31 42.03
N ALA A 15 -5.47 24.55 43.14
CA ALA A 15 -4.20 25.26 43.18
C ALA A 15 -2.95 24.37 43.03
N TYR A 16 -3.12 23.04 42.87
CA TYR A 16 -2.02 22.10 42.54
C TYR A 16 -2.00 21.73 41.05
N SER A 17 -2.54 22.61 40.21
CA SER A 17 -2.45 22.53 38.75
C SER A 17 -1.91 23.87 38.28
N GLN A 18 -0.57 24.05 38.37
CA GLN A 18 0.27 24.81 37.43
C GLN A 18 1.60 25.22 38.11
N ALA A 19 2.66 24.49 37.78
CA ALA A 19 4.05 24.95 37.77
C ALA A 19 4.80 24.00 36.82
N MET A 20 5.03 24.39 35.57
CA MET A 20 6.27 25.01 35.08
C MET A 20 7.48 24.07 35.17
N ASP A 21 7.75 23.33 34.09
CA ASP A 21 9.11 23.01 33.66
C ASP A 21 9.16 22.89 32.13
N ILE A 22 9.10 24.06 31.47
CA ILE A 22 9.67 24.27 30.14
C ILE A 22 10.87 25.19 30.36
N ARG A 23 12.06 24.61 30.49
CA ARG A 23 13.36 25.29 30.40
C ARG A 23 14.26 24.39 29.53
N ARG A 24 14.44 24.74 28.25
CA ARG A 24 15.48 25.64 27.73
C ARG A 24 16.88 25.00 27.81
N GLY A 25 17.27 24.35 26.71
CA GLY A 25 18.65 24.27 26.25
C GLY A 25 18.71 24.91 24.86
N SER A 26 19.18 26.15 24.79
CA SER A 26 19.40 26.94 23.57
C SER A 26 20.89 27.29 23.50
N ALA A 27 21.36 27.47 22.26
CA ALA A 27 22.71 27.85 21.81
C ALA A 27 23.70 26.67 21.75
N THR A 28 24.24 26.33 20.58
CA THR A 28 25.14 27.22 19.82
C THR A 28 24.90 27.27 18.30
N VAL A 29 25.13 28.47 17.76
CA VAL A 29 25.20 28.87 16.35
C VAL A 29 26.67 28.82 15.88
N ALA A 30 26.87 28.79 14.55
CA ALA A 30 28.06 29.17 13.76
C ALA A 30 28.87 27.98 13.19
N LEU A 31 29.44 27.99 11.98
CA LEU A 31 29.54 28.96 10.88
C LEU A 31 29.92 28.18 9.60
N ILE A 32 29.57 28.70 8.42
CA ILE A 32 29.85 28.16 7.08
C ILE A 32 31.36 28.23 6.74
N LEU A 33 31.93 27.20 6.11
CA LEU A 33 33.10 27.32 5.23
C LEU A 33 32.96 26.43 3.98
N LEU A 34 32.96 27.11 2.84
CA LEU A 34 33.01 26.63 1.47
C LEU A 34 34.42 26.06 1.17
N ALA A 35 34.50 24.82 0.70
CA ALA A 35 35.69 24.30 0.02
C ALA A 35 35.28 23.36 -1.12
N THR A 36 35.28 23.91 -2.32
CA THR A 36 35.26 23.17 -3.59
C THR A 36 36.59 22.46 -3.78
N THR A 37 36.59 21.13 -3.90
CA THR A 37 37.71 20.39 -4.51
C THR A 37 37.17 19.31 -5.45
N LEU A 38 37.69 19.35 -6.67
CA LEU A 38 37.36 18.56 -7.84
C LEU A 38 37.51 17.03 -7.59
N PRO A 39 36.70 16.17 -8.22
CA PRO A 39 37.17 14.84 -8.55
C PRO A 39 38.09 14.93 -9.77
N VAL A 40 39.38 14.67 -9.58
CA VAL A 40 40.27 14.26 -10.66
C VAL A 40 39.70 12.96 -11.22
N ALA A 41 39.27 13.00 -12.48
CA ALA A 41 38.92 11.82 -13.23
C ALA A 41 40.19 10.95 -13.36
N SER A 42 40.14 9.74 -12.81
CA SER A 42 41.09 8.69 -13.16
C SER A 42 40.97 8.44 -14.66
N ALA A 43 42.11 8.58 -15.33
CA ALA A 43 42.27 8.33 -16.74
C ALA A 43 41.75 6.95 -17.17
N TRP A 44 41.27 6.94 -18.39
CA TRP A 44 40.73 5.81 -19.15
C TRP A 44 41.80 4.71 -19.23
N ALA A 45 41.56 3.58 -18.57
CA ALA A 45 42.23 2.35 -18.92
C ALA A 45 41.57 1.83 -20.21
N ASP A 46 42.26 2.10 -21.32
CA ASP A 46 42.16 1.39 -22.57
C ASP A 46 42.18 -0.12 -22.31
N SER A 47 41.09 -0.80 -22.66
CA SER A 47 40.99 -2.26 -22.63
C SER A 47 39.94 -2.66 -23.64
N ASP A 48 40.46 -2.95 -24.83
CA ASP A 48 39.95 -3.89 -25.82
C ASP A 48 38.50 -3.72 -26.27
N GLN A 49 38.40 -3.16 -27.47
CA GLN A 49 37.34 -3.37 -28.44
C GLN A 49 36.87 -4.84 -28.48
N PRO A 50 35.57 -5.12 -28.26
CA PRO A 50 34.91 -6.25 -28.89
C PRO A 50 34.12 -5.77 -30.10
N ASP A 51 34.17 -6.60 -31.14
CA ASP A 51 33.54 -6.45 -32.43
C ASP A 51 32.12 -5.88 -32.42
N SER A 52 31.87 -5.15 -33.50
CA SER A 52 30.62 -4.60 -33.99
C SER A 52 29.39 -5.49 -33.77
N THR A 53 28.75 -5.38 -32.61
CA THR A 53 27.32 -5.61 -32.38
C THR A 53 26.86 -4.61 -31.33
N ASN A 54 26.22 -3.53 -31.79
CA ASN A 54 25.83 -2.33 -31.03
C ASN A 54 25.60 -2.55 -29.50
N PRO A 55 26.62 -2.30 -28.65
CA PRO A 55 26.55 -2.51 -27.20
C PRO A 55 25.75 -1.45 -26.45
N LEU A 56 25.28 -0.39 -27.14
CA LEU A 56 24.61 0.75 -26.51
C LEU A 56 23.18 0.44 -26.04
N ILE A 57 22.53 -0.60 -26.56
CA ILE A 57 21.13 -0.95 -26.23
C ILE A 57 21.03 -2.14 -25.25
N ILE A 58 22.04 -3.03 -25.22
CA ILE A 58 22.01 -4.28 -24.44
C ILE A 58 22.22 -4.03 -22.93
N SER A 59 23.09 -3.08 -22.57
CA SER A 59 23.39 -2.74 -21.17
C SER A 59 22.18 -2.14 -20.42
N PRO A 60 21.51 -1.09 -20.92
CA PRO A 60 20.34 -0.52 -20.22
C PRO A 60 19.15 -1.50 -20.18
N TYR A 61 18.92 -2.27 -21.24
CA TYR A 61 17.85 -3.28 -21.27
C TYR A 61 18.05 -4.35 -20.19
N LYS A 62 19.25 -4.93 -20.07
CA LYS A 62 19.53 -5.95 -19.05
C LYS A 62 19.33 -5.39 -17.63
N THR A 63 19.74 -4.16 -17.37
CA THR A 63 19.48 -3.47 -16.10
C THR A 63 17.98 -3.28 -15.84
N THR A 64 17.19 -2.89 -16.85
CA THR A 64 15.72 -2.76 -16.69
C THR A 64 15.04 -4.09 -16.41
N VAL A 65 15.49 -5.17 -17.04
CA VAL A 65 14.97 -6.53 -16.80
C VAL A 65 15.30 -7.01 -15.38
N ASP A 66 16.52 -6.78 -14.89
CA ASP A 66 16.89 -7.19 -13.54
C ASP A 66 16.17 -6.36 -12.46
N LYS A 67 15.93 -5.06 -12.74
CA LYS A 67 15.07 -4.21 -11.91
C LYS A 67 13.62 -4.74 -11.88
N PHE A 68 13.07 -5.10 -13.04
CA PHE A 68 11.74 -5.69 -13.14
C PHE A 68 11.60 -6.98 -12.33
N LYS A 69 12.57 -7.90 -12.40
CA LYS A 69 12.57 -9.13 -11.59
C LYS A 69 12.55 -8.84 -10.09
N MET A 70 13.34 -7.86 -9.65
CA MET A 70 13.39 -7.43 -8.25
C MET A 70 12.06 -6.82 -7.82
N GLU A 71 11.51 -5.91 -8.61
CA GLU A 71 10.21 -5.28 -8.36
C GLU A 71 9.07 -6.32 -8.34
N MET A 72 9.13 -7.35 -9.20
CA MET A 72 8.17 -8.45 -9.21
C MET A 72 8.23 -9.26 -7.91
N LYS A 73 9.43 -9.56 -7.41
CA LYS A 73 9.58 -10.21 -6.10
C LYS A 73 8.98 -9.35 -4.98
N GLN A 74 9.32 -8.05 -4.94
CA GLN A 74 8.77 -7.12 -3.96
C GLN A 74 7.24 -7.01 -4.04
N PHE A 75 6.68 -7.07 -5.25
CA PHE A 75 5.23 -7.10 -5.46
C PHE A 75 4.58 -8.34 -4.83
N HIS A 76 5.16 -9.53 -5.04
CA HIS A 76 4.66 -10.78 -4.44
C HIS A 76 4.78 -10.77 -2.91
N ASP A 77 5.92 -10.30 -2.39
CA ASP A 77 6.15 -10.15 -0.96
C ASP A 77 5.13 -9.18 -0.35
N SER A 78 4.85 -8.06 -1.02
CA SER A 78 3.87 -7.06 -0.58
C SER A 78 2.44 -7.62 -0.59
N LEU A 79 2.07 -8.42 -1.59
CA LEU A 79 0.78 -9.12 -1.63
C LEU A 79 0.63 -10.10 -0.45
N HIS A 80 1.68 -10.87 -0.17
CA HIS A 80 1.68 -11.84 0.92
C HIS A 80 1.54 -11.15 2.29
N VAL A 81 2.32 -10.09 2.53
CA VAL A 81 2.22 -9.28 3.77
C VAL A 81 0.82 -8.70 3.94
N ARG A 82 0.23 -8.19 2.86
CA ARG A 82 -1.14 -7.66 2.89
C ARG A 82 -2.15 -8.75 3.25
N GLU A 83 -2.03 -9.95 2.70
CA GLU A 83 -2.96 -11.05 3.00
C GLU A 83 -2.86 -11.52 4.45
N ILE A 84 -1.65 -11.68 4.99
CA ILE A 84 -1.43 -11.97 6.42
C ILE A 84 -2.08 -10.88 7.28
N SER A 85 -1.88 -9.61 6.92
CA SER A 85 -2.44 -8.48 7.67
C SER A 85 -3.96 -8.49 7.66
N ARG A 86 -4.61 -8.79 6.51
CA ARG A 86 -6.07 -8.96 6.42
C ARG A 86 -6.57 -10.12 7.27
N ALA A 87 -5.88 -11.27 7.24
CA ALA A 87 -6.22 -12.42 8.05
C ALA A 87 -6.16 -12.08 9.55
N SER A 88 -5.12 -11.36 9.97
CA SER A 88 -4.95 -10.87 11.34
C SER A 88 -6.09 -9.92 11.76
N ILE A 89 -6.43 -8.93 10.93
CA ILE A 89 -7.55 -8.00 11.18
C ILE A 89 -8.86 -8.76 11.36
N ASN A 90 -9.14 -9.74 10.49
CA ASN A 90 -10.36 -10.54 10.57
C ASN A 90 -10.40 -11.42 11.84
N LYS A 91 -9.26 -11.97 12.26
CA LYS A 91 -9.15 -12.75 13.50
C LYS A 91 -9.47 -11.88 14.71
N VAL A 92 -8.90 -10.68 14.79
CA VAL A 92 -9.17 -9.72 15.89
C VAL A 92 -10.63 -9.32 15.91
N PHE A 93 -11.21 -8.98 14.76
CA PHE A 93 -12.63 -8.63 14.65
C PHE A 93 -13.55 -9.75 15.15
N ARG A 94 -13.34 -10.99 14.68
CA ARG A 94 -14.13 -12.15 15.12
C ARG A 94 -13.99 -12.38 16.63
N SER A 95 -12.77 -12.28 17.16
CA SER A 95 -12.52 -12.39 18.60
C SER A 95 -13.27 -11.33 19.40
N ALA A 96 -13.25 -10.07 18.96
CA ALA A 96 -13.97 -8.97 19.60
C ALA A 96 -15.48 -9.20 19.61
N VAL A 97 -16.08 -9.63 18.50
CA VAL A 97 -17.52 -9.94 18.41
C VAL A 97 -17.89 -11.12 19.32
N THR A 98 -17.08 -12.18 19.35
CA THR A 98 -17.28 -13.32 20.25
C THR A 98 -17.17 -12.87 21.70
N LYS A 99 -16.19 -12.05 22.05
CA LYS A 99 -16.01 -11.52 23.41
C LYS A 99 -17.22 -10.69 23.84
N ALA A 100 -17.65 -9.72 23.04
CA ALA A 100 -18.82 -8.89 23.32
C ALA A 100 -20.10 -9.72 23.48
N SER A 101 -20.26 -10.79 22.67
CA SER A 101 -21.40 -11.69 22.79
C SER A 101 -21.35 -12.54 24.06
N LYS A 102 -20.17 -13.06 24.43
CA LYS A 102 -19.97 -13.81 25.67
C LYS A 102 -20.24 -12.93 26.89
N GLU A 103 -19.69 -11.73 26.91
CA GLU A 103 -19.87 -10.76 27.99
C GLU A 103 -21.34 -10.37 28.15
N ALA A 104 -22.04 -10.07 27.05
CA ALA A 104 -23.47 -9.78 27.08
C ALA A 104 -24.29 -10.97 27.62
N ASN A 105 -23.98 -12.20 27.19
CA ASN A 105 -24.67 -13.39 27.68
C ASN A 105 -24.40 -13.63 29.17
N LEU A 106 -23.19 -13.35 29.65
CA LEU A 106 -22.86 -13.44 31.08
C LEU A 106 -23.62 -12.38 31.89
N ALA A 107 -23.65 -11.13 31.42
CA ALA A 107 -24.38 -10.06 32.08
C ALA A 107 -25.90 -10.27 32.06
N LEU A 108 -26.45 -10.89 31.00
CA LEU A 108 -27.88 -11.20 30.94
C LEU A 108 -28.30 -12.24 31.98
N LYS A 109 -27.39 -13.11 32.46
CA LYS A 109 -27.70 -14.09 33.50
C LYS A 109 -27.95 -13.45 34.87
N SER A 110 -27.33 -12.29 35.13
CA SER A 110 -27.54 -11.54 36.38
C SER A 110 -28.60 -10.45 36.26
N ALA A 111 -29.07 -10.13 35.05
CA ALA A 111 -30.05 -9.08 34.81
C ALA A 111 -31.48 -9.55 35.11
N THR A 112 -32.14 -8.89 36.07
CA THR A 112 -33.51 -9.23 36.50
C THR A 112 -34.55 -8.34 35.85
N THR A 113 -34.22 -7.07 35.57
CA THR A 113 -35.18 -6.11 34.99
C THR A 113 -35.08 -6.01 33.46
N VAL A 114 -36.17 -5.60 32.82
CA VAL A 114 -36.22 -5.38 31.36
C VAL A 114 -35.26 -4.26 30.94
N GLU A 115 -35.17 -3.21 31.74
CA GLU A 115 -34.26 -2.08 31.51
C GLU A 115 -32.80 -2.51 31.51
N GLN A 116 -32.38 -3.34 32.48
CA GLN A 116 -31.02 -3.90 32.53
C GLN A 116 -30.71 -4.75 31.31
N LYS A 117 -31.65 -5.62 30.90
CA LYS A 117 -31.51 -6.44 29.69
C LYS A 117 -31.33 -5.57 28.44
N ASN A 118 -32.13 -4.51 28.30
CA ASN A 118 -32.02 -3.57 27.20
C ASN A 118 -30.68 -2.83 27.20
N ALA A 119 -30.21 -2.38 28.37
CA ALA A 119 -28.90 -1.74 28.51
C ALA A 119 -27.76 -2.67 28.09
N ILE A 120 -27.79 -3.94 28.48
CA ILE A 120 -26.79 -4.95 28.09
C ILE A 120 -26.81 -5.19 26.58
N LEU A 121 -27.98 -5.33 25.97
CA LEU A 121 -28.12 -5.51 24.53
C LEU A 121 -27.62 -4.29 23.74
N THR A 122 -27.89 -3.07 24.23
CA THR A 122 -27.36 -1.84 23.65
C THR A 122 -25.84 -1.78 23.79
N SER A 123 -25.28 -2.12 24.95
CA SER A 123 -23.84 -2.22 25.16
C SER A 123 -23.18 -3.20 24.18
N ARG A 124 -23.78 -4.38 23.98
CA ARG A 124 -23.32 -5.37 22.98
C ARG A 124 -23.29 -4.78 21.57
N ARG A 125 -24.38 -4.11 21.14
CA ARG A 125 -24.44 -3.49 19.81
C ARG A 125 -23.36 -2.43 19.66
N ASN A 126 -23.17 -1.57 20.67
CA ASN A 126 -22.14 -0.53 20.65
C ASN A 126 -20.73 -1.12 20.57
N ALA A 127 -20.45 -2.19 21.31
CA ALA A 127 -19.17 -2.89 21.26
C ALA A 127 -18.90 -3.50 19.86
N ILE A 128 -19.93 -4.07 19.22
CA ILE A 128 -19.82 -4.60 17.85
C ILE A 128 -19.58 -3.46 16.85
N LEU A 129 -20.31 -2.34 16.96
CA LEU A 129 -20.10 -1.17 16.10
C LEU A 129 -18.69 -0.59 16.25
N ALA A 130 -18.17 -0.52 17.47
CA ALA A 130 -16.78 -0.12 17.72
C ALA A 130 -15.78 -1.09 17.05
N ALA A 131 -16.03 -2.40 17.15
CA ALA A 131 -15.20 -3.41 16.49
C ALA A 131 -15.24 -3.30 14.95
N VAL A 132 -16.40 -2.99 14.36
CA VAL A 132 -16.54 -2.71 12.93
C VAL A 132 -15.72 -1.48 12.54
N ALA A 133 -15.87 -0.37 13.26
CA ALA A 133 -15.12 0.86 12.99
C ALA A 133 -13.60 0.65 13.08
N ILE A 134 -13.13 -0.13 14.07
CA ILE A 134 -11.71 -0.49 14.21
C ILE A 134 -11.26 -1.35 13.01
N ARG A 135 -12.06 -2.35 12.62
CA ARG A 135 -11.76 -3.21 11.46
C ARG A 135 -11.65 -2.38 10.18
N ASP A 136 -12.59 -1.49 9.95
CA ASP A 136 -12.63 -0.70 8.72
C ASP A 136 -11.46 0.29 8.67
N ARG A 137 -11.13 0.92 9.80
CA ARG A 137 -9.90 1.74 9.93
C ARG A 137 -8.63 0.91 9.68
N ALA A 138 -8.56 -0.31 10.21
CA ALA A 138 -7.42 -1.18 10.01
C ALA A 138 -7.29 -1.64 8.55
N ILE A 139 -8.40 -1.91 7.86
CA ILE A 139 -8.39 -2.24 6.42
C ILE A 139 -7.94 -1.03 5.59
N LEU A 140 -8.43 0.18 5.92
CA LEU A 140 -7.99 1.41 5.26
C LEU A 140 -6.48 1.66 5.46
N ALA A 141 -5.94 1.32 6.63
CA ALA A 141 -4.52 1.43 6.93
C ALA A 141 -3.64 0.46 6.11
N LEU A 142 -4.20 -0.61 5.52
CA LEU A 142 -3.47 -1.47 4.59
C LEU A 142 -3.15 -0.78 3.26
N GLY A 143 -3.82 0.32 2.96
CA GLY A 143 -3.64 1.06 1.71
C GLY A 143 -4.16 0.32 0.47
N PRO A 144 -3.89 0.88 -0.71
CA PRO A 144 -4.31 0.30 -1.99
C PRO A 144 -3.65 -1.07 -2.23
N MET A 145 -4.23 -1.83 -3.14
CA MET A 145 -3.62 -3.08 -3.61
C MET A 145 -2.27 -2.76 -4.28
N PRO A 146 -1.19 -3.51 -3.99
CA PRO A 146 0.05 -3.42 -4.74
C PRO A 146 -0.24 -3.55 -6.24
N LEU A 147 0.42 -2.73 -7.06
CA LEU A 147 0.29 -2.79 -8.52
C LEU A 147 1.43 -3.65 -9.09
N PRO A 148 1.17 -4.47 -10.12
CA PRO A 148 2.23 -5.15 -10.85
C PRO A 148 3.23 -4.14 -11.42
N PRO A 149 4.54 -4.41 -11.34
CA PRO A 149 5.58 -3.66 -12.04
C PRO A 149 5.33 -3.63 -13.56
N ALA A 150 5.67 -2.52 -14.21
CA ALA A 150 5.54 -2.39 -15.66
C ALA A 150 6.60 -3.22 -16.38
N GLU A 151 6.21 -3.97 -17.41
CA GLU A 151 7.13 -4.74 -18.23
C GLU A 151 8.06 -3.81 -19.04
N PRO A 152 9.34 -4.17 -19.22
CA PRO A 152 10.26 -3.37 -20.02
C PRO A 152 9.87 -3.40 -21.51
N GLU A 153 9.72 -2.24 -22.14
CA GLU A 153 9.39 -2.14 -23.57
C GLU A 153 10.56 -2.60 -24.46
N MET A 154 10.29 -3.60 -25.31
CA MET A 154 11.20 -4.06 -26.36
C MET A 154 11.11 -3.15 -27.61
N SER A 155 11.12 -1.82 -27.45
CA SER A 155 10.95 -0.87 -28.56
C SER A 155 12.27 -0.66 -29.32
N GLY A 156 12.74 -1.70 -30.03
CA GLY A 156 13.93 -1.62 -30.88
C GLY A 156 14.15 -2.78 -31.85
N PHE A 157 13.39 -3.88 -31.75
CA PHE A 157 13.65 -5.11 -32.54
C PHE A 157 12.79 -5.31 -33.79
N LYS A 158 11.98 -4.31 -34.20
CA LYS A 158 11.18 -4.41 -35.43
C LYS A 158 11.64 -3.40 -36.48
N GLU A 159 12.86 -3.58 -36.97
CA GLU A 159 13.29 -2.90 -38.20
C GLU A 159 12.85 -3.72 -39.42
N LYS A 160 12.16 -3.02 -40.32
CA LYS A 160 11.39 -3.51 -41.45
C LYS A 160 12.29 -4.23 -42.45
N LYS A 161 11.99 -5.50 -42.73
CA LYS A 161 12.59 -6.23 -43.86
C LYS A 161 11.54 -6.44 -44.95
N ASP A 162 11.07 -5.35 -45.55
CA ASP A 162 10.38 -5.44 -46.84
C ASP A 162 11.42 -5.22 -47.94
N LYS A 163 11.96 -6.35 -48.40
CA LYS A 163 12.79 -6.43 -49.60
C LYS A 163 11.91 -6.19 -50.82
N ASN A 164 12.24 -5.12 -51.52
CA ASN A 164 11.90 -4.89 -52.91
C ASN A 164 12.67 -5.91 -53.77
N ASP A 165 11.97 -6.87 -54.39
CA ASP A 165 12.47 -7.57 -55.58
C ASP A 165 11.30 -7.82 -56.54
N LYS A 166 11.44 -7.26 -57.73
CA LYS A 166 10.53 -7.34 -58.87
C LYS A 166 10.64 -8.72 -59.54
N ASN A 167 9.52 -9.32 -59.95
CA ASN A 167 9.40 -9.78 -61.33
C ASN A 167 7.92 -9.87 -61.79
N PRO A 168 7.59 -9.55 -63.05
CA PRO A 168 6.23 -9.41 -63.57
C PRO A 168 5.73 -10.66 -64.32
N GLY A 169 4.40 -10.76 -64.44
CA GLY A 169 3.69 -11.78 -65.25
C GLY A 169 3.26 -12.98 -64.41
N MET A 170 1.99 -13.40 -64.35
CA MET A 170 0.96 -13.48 -65.37
C MET A 170 -0.44 -13.25 -64.80
N LYS A 171 -1.33 -12.78 -65.68
CA LYS A 171 -2.70 -12.36 -65.42
C LYS A 171 -3.67 -13.54 -65.23
N LYS A 172 -4.83 -13.17 -64.67
CA LYS A 172 -6.23 -13.56 -64.98
C LYS A 172 -6.95 -14.57 -64.05
N ASN A 173 -7.85 -13.94 -63.28
CA ASN A 173 -9.30 -14.18 -63.26
C ASN A 173 -9.88 -15.38 -62.49
N GLY A 174 -10.48 -15.04 -61.34
CA GLY A 174 -11.93 -15.16 -61.15
C GLY A 174 -12.43 -16.47 -60.54
N LYS A 175 -13.04 -16.38 -59.35
CA LYS A 175 -14.49 -16.52 -59.16
C LYS A 175 -14.83 -16.47 -57.66
N ASN A 176 -15.73 -15.54 -57.39
CA ASN A 176 -16.55 -15.39 -56.19
C ASN A 176 -17.47 -16.61 -56.06
N LEU A 177 -17.60 -17.25 -54.89
CA LEU A 177 -18.74 -18.11 -54.56
C LEU A 177 -18.87 -18.35 -53.04
N GLN A 178 -19.98 -17.80 -52.54
CA GLN A 178 -20.81 -18.21 -51.41
C GLN A 178 -20.51 -19.54 -50.68
N GLY A 179 -20.65 -19.49 -49.36
CA GLY A 179 -21.14 -20.60 -48.51
C GLY A 179 -21.29 -20.11 -47.07
N LYS A 180 -22.44 -19.58 -46.65
CA LYS A 180 -23.55 -20.30 -45.97
C LYS A 180 -23.05 -21.11 -44.76
N GLN A 181 -23.33 -20.61 -43.54
CA GLN A 181 -24.47 -20.97 -42.68
C GLN A 181 -24.34 -22.31 -41.93
N SER A 182 -24.75 -22.25 -40.65
CA SER A 182 -25.23 -23.29 -39.72
C SER A 182 -24.35 -23.36 -38.46
N LYS A 183 -24.75 -22.81 -37.31
CA LYS A 183 -25.87 -23.16 -36.41
C LYS A 183 -25.92 -24.64 -36.02
N SER A 184 -25.85 -24.81 -34.69
CA SER A 184 -26.60 -25.71 -33.81
C SER A 184 -26.07 -27.10 -33.51
N ASN A 185 -26.56 -27.54 -32.34
CA ASN A 185 -26.59 -28.86 -31.74
C ASN A 185 -25.37 -29.19 -30.87
N HIS A 186 -25.54 -29.67 -29.64
CA HIS A 186 -26.70 -29.76 -28.77
C HIS A 186 -26.17 -29.99 -27.35
#